data_AF-A0A9E1J6K5-F1
#
_entry.id   AF-A0A9E1J6K5-F1
#
_cell.length_a   1.000
_cell.length_b   1.000
_cell.length_c   1.000
_cell.angle_alpha   90.00
_cell.angle_beta   90.00
_cell.angle_gamma   90.00
#
_symmetry.space_group_name_H-M   'P 1'
#
loop_
_entity.id
_entity.type
_entity.pdbx_description
1 polymer ?
#
loop_
_entity_poly.entity_id
_entity_poly.type
_entity_poly.pdbx_seq_one_letter_code
_entity_poly.pdbx_strand_id
1 'polypeptide(L)'
;AETDEEAKELYAEHVNYFFNRCLHVYPGYADAPGYRTIKTIKKGALSQYTRSSLASLGKLTWEELVADGHIIAGSPETVVEKMKELITGLKVGNIFCLLHIGNMTNEKTRLSSRLFAEEVMPKLQNMWPEWEDDERFWIHPLEDRLEPTVPVATMGAAE
;
A
#
# COMPACT_ATOMS: atom_id res chain seq x y z
N ALA A 1 2.36 -14.26 -8.38
CA ALA A 1 2.48 -15.22 -9.50
C ALA A 1 2.65 -16.61 -8.90
N GLU A 2 2.81 -17.70 -9.65
CA GLU A 2 3.00 -19.02 -9.01
C GLU A 2 4.37 -19.12 -8.34
N THR A 3 5.37 -18.39 -8.86
CA THR A 3 6.72 -18.33 -8.29
C THR A 3 7.20 -16.89 -8.07
N ASP A 4 8.25 -16.73 -7.28
CA ASP A 4 8.86 -15.42 -7.02
C ASP A 4 9.50 -14.81 -8.27
N GLU A 5 10.13 -15.64 -9.10
CA GLU A 5 10.74 -15.19 -10.37
C GLU A 5 9.67 -14.74 -11.37
N GLU A 6 8.60 -15.52 -11.52
CA GLU A 6 7.48 -15.14 -12.38
C GLU A 6 6.81 -13.84 -11.90
N ALA A 7 6.75 -13.62 -10.57
CA ALA A 7 6.24 -12.36 -10.03
C ALA A 7 7.09 -11.17 -10.47
N LYS A 8 8.42 -11.32 -10.45
CA LYS A 8 9.33 -10.31 -10.95
C LYS A 8 9.12 -10.07 -12.45
N GLU A 9 9.08 -11.11 -13.27
CA GLU A 9 8.86 -10.98 -14.72
C GLU A 9 7.55 -10.26 -15.05
N LEU A 10 6.46 -10.59 -14.35
CA LEU A 10 5.14 -10.02 -14.60
C LEU A 10 4.99 -8.58 -14.11
N TYR A 11 5.60 -8.21 -12.98
CA TYR A 11 5.30 -6.98 -12.25
C TYR A 11 6.45 -5.98 -12.15
N ALA A 12 7.71 -6.37 -12.42
CA ALA A 12 8.85 -5.48 -12.23
C ALA A 12 8.81 -4.22 -13.10
N GLU A 13 8.38 -4.33 -14.36
CA GLU A 13 8.21 -3.16 -15.24
C GLU A 13 7.28 -2.11 -14.61
N HIS A 14 6.16 -2.55 -14.04
CA HIS A 14 5.13 -1.67 -13.50
C HIS A 14 5.55 -0.99 -12.20
N VAL A 15 6.22 -1.74 -11.33
CA VAL A 15 6.84 -1.21 -10.12
C VAL A 15 7.92 -0.19 -10.49
N ASN A 16 8.82 -0.54 -11.42
CA ASN A 16 9.87 0.36 -11.88
C ASN A 16 9.29 1.63 -12.51
N TYR A 17 8.22 1.53 -13.29
CA TYR A 17 7.52 2.69 -13.82
C TYR A 17 7.01 3.60 -12.69
N PHE A 18 6.38 3.04 -11.66
CA PHE A 18 5.89 3.84 -10.54
C PHE A 18 7.01 4.56 -9.79
N PHE A 19 8.02 3.83 -9.31
CA PHE A 19 9.11 4.42 -8.51
C PHE A 19 10.00 5.36 -9.32
N ASN A 20 10.33 5.00 -10.57
CA ASN A 20 11.28 5.77 -11.38
C ASN A 20 10.62 6.85 -12.23
N ARG A 21 9.30 6.81 -12.47
CA ARG A 21 8.60 7.80 -13.32
C ARG A 21 7.50 8.57 -12.59
N CYS A 22 6.75 7.96 -11.68
CA CYS A 22 5.63 8.64 -11.03
C CYS A 22 6.06 9.43 -9.78
N LEU A 23 7.10 9.02 -9.05
CA LEU A 23 7.51 9.63 -7.78
C LEU A 23 8.44 10.85 -7.92
N HIS A 24 8.24 11.70 -8.94
CA HIS A 24 8.97 12.96 -9.11
C HIS A 24 8.35 14.10 -8.28
N VAL A 25 8.30 13.93 -6.96
CA VAL A 25 7.77 14.96 -6.05
C VAL A 25 8.91 15.88 -5.61
N TYR A 26 8.68 17.19 -5.66
CA TYR A 26 9.65 18.16 -5.13
C TYR A 26 9.86 17.89 -3.63
N PRO A 27 11.11 17.66 -3.16
CA PRO A 27 11.36 17.28 -1.76
C PRO A 27 10.86 18.28 -0.72
N GLY A 28 10.68 19.55 -1.07
CA GLY A 28 10.12 20.55 -0.16
C GLY A 28 8.65 20.29 0.22
N TYR A 29 7.92 19.46 -0.53
CA TYR A 29 6.58 19.02 -0.13
C TYR A 29 6.59 17.94 0.95
N ALA A 30 7.68 17.17 1.07
CA ALA A 30 7.79 16.10 2.06
C ALA A 30 8.08 16.62 3.48
N ASP A 31 8.65 17.83 3.59
CA ASP A 31 8.92 18.50 4.85
C ASP A 31 8.54 19.99 4.81
N ALA A 32 7.28 20.25 4.46
CA ALA A 32 6.78 21.62 4.35
C ALA A 32 6.82 22.35 5.72
N PRO A 33 7.10 23.67 5.73
CA PRO A 33 7.04 24.46 6.95
C PRO A 33 5.69 24.28 7.69
N GLY A 34 5.76 23.93 8.97
CA GLY A 34 4.58 23.71 9.82
C GLY A 34 4.21 22.24 10.07
N TYR A 35 4.78 21.28 9.34
CA TYR A 35 4.51 19.84 9.57
C TYR A 35 5.10 19.30 10.88
N ARG A 36 6.03 20.03 11.50
CA ARG A 36 6.63 19.69 12.79
C ARG A 36 6.55 20.84 13.77
N THR A 37 6.33 20.47 15.03
CA THR A 37 6.46 21.43 16.13
C THR A 37 7.92 21.78 16.37
N ILE A 38 8.18 22.97 16.90
CA ILE A 38 9.52 23.40 17.33
C ILE A 38 10.12 22.39 18.33
N LYS A 39 9.29 21.78 19.18
CA LYS A 39 9.71 20.77 20.16
C LYS A 39 10.24 19.49 19.49
N THR A 40 9.60 19.03 18.41
CA THR A 40 10.04 17.86 17.64
C THR A 40 11.38 18.12 16.95
N ILE A 41 11.54 19.30 16.34
CA ILE A 41 12.78 19.71 15.68
C ILE A 41 13.94 19.78 16.68
N LYS A 42 13.74 20.40 17.85
CA LYS A 42 14.76 20.48 18.91
C LYS A 42 15.20 19.11 19.46
N LYS A 43 14.34 18.09 19.35
CA LYS A 43 14.67 16.71 19.76
C LYS A 43 15.45 15.93 18.69
N GLY A 44 15.72 16.52 17.51
CA GLY A 44 16.44 15.83 16.44
C GLY A 44 15.62 14.75 15.73
N ALA A 45 14.30 14.70 15.94
CA ALA A 45 13.40 13.81 15.22
C ALA A 45 13.13 14.37 13.81
N LEU A 46 14.13 14.26 12.94
CA LEU A 46 14.09 14.72 11.56
C LEU A 46 13.20 13.83 10.68
N SER A 47 12.83 14.34 9.51
CA SER A 47 12.05 13.59 8.53
C SER A 47 12.78 12.33 8.08
N GLN A 48 12.07 11.20 7.99
CA GLN A 48 12.55 10.03 7.25
C GLN A 48 12.59 10.29 5.74
N TYR A 49 11.77 11.23 5.25
CA TYR A 49 11.74 11.71 3.88
C TYR A 49 12.70 12.89 3.67
N THR A 50 13.96 12.70 4.07
CA THR A 50 15.01 13.65 3.75
C THR A 50 15.19 13.79 2.24
N ARG A 51 15.78 14.91 1.82
CA ARG A 51 16.12 15.13 0.41
C ARG A 51 16.98 14.00 -0.17
N SER A 52 17.87 13.43 0.65
CA SER A 52 18.72 12.30 0.27
C SER A 52 17.96 10.98 0.16
N SER A 53 17.02 10.68 1.07
CA SER A 53 16.21 9.46 0.99
C SER A 53 15.20 9.51 -0.15
N LEU A 54 14.63 10.67 -0.45
CA LEU A 54 13.76 10.84 -1.62
C LEU A 54 14.53 10.75 -2.94
N ALA A 55 15.79 11.18 -2.97
CA ALA A 55 16.63 11.08 -4.16
C ALA A 55 17.05 9.63 -4.49
N SER A 56 17.04 8.71 -3.52
CA SER A 56 17.36 7.29 -3.74
C SER A 56 16.16 6.48 -4.23
N LEU A 57 14.92 6.86 -3.88
CA LEU A 57 13.71 6.09 -4.24
C LEU A 57 13.50 5.92 -5.76
N GLY A 58 13.99 6.84 -6.59
CA GLY A 58 13.88 6.77 -8.06
C GLY A 58 14.99 5.99 -8.77
N LYS A 59 15.80 5.21 -8.05
CA LYS A 59 16.92 4.43 -8.60
C LYS A 59 16.98 2.98 -8.10
N LEU A 60 16.03 2.57 -7.27
CA LEU A 60 16.07 1.25 -6.65
C LEU A 60 15.74 0.16 -7.67
N THR A 61 16.45 -0.96 -7.61
CA THR A 61 16.10 -2.17 -8.37
C THR A 61 14.91 -2.88 -7.74
N TRP A 62 14.31 -3.83 -8.47
CA TRP A 62 13.26 -4.69 -7.92
C TRP A 62 13.72 -5.40 -6.63
N GLU A 63 14.93 -5.94 -6.64
CA GLU A 63 15.50 -6.67 -5.50
C GLU A 63 15.68 -5.75 -4.30
N GLU A 64 16.17 -4.53 -4.50
CA GLU A 64 16.30 -3.53 -3.43
C GLU A 64 14.92 -3.13 -2.89
N LEU A 65 13.92 -2.92 -3.77
CA LEU A 65 12.55 -2.58 -3.36
C LEU A 65 11.90 -3.71 -2.53
N VAL A 66 12.12 -4.97 -2.88
CA VAL A 66 11.65 -6.12 -2.10
C VAL A 66 12.42 -6.26 -0.79
N ALA A 67 13.76 -6.17 -0.82
CA ALA A 67 14.62 -6.36 0.35
C ALA A 67 14.41 -5.28 1.41
N ASP A 68 14.25 -4.01 0.99
CA ASP A 68 13.98 -2.88 1.87
C ASP A 68 12.52 -2.83 2.36
N GLY A 69 11.65 -3.73 1.86
CA GLY A 69 10.24 -3.80 2.24
C GLY A 69 9.36 -2.70 1.66
N HIS A 70 9.81 -2.01 0.59
CA HIS A 70 8.98 -1.05 -0.14
C HIS A 70 7.81 -1.73 -0.86
N ILE A 71 8.03 -2.97 -1.33
CA ILE A 71 7.00 -3.83 -1.92
C ILE A 71 7.08 -5.22 -1.31
N ILE A 72 5.94 -5.90 -1.26
CA ILE A 72 5.85 -7.34 -0.96
C ILE A 72 5.36 -8.01 -2.24
N ALA A 73 6.23 -8.80 -2.88
CA ALA A 73 5.94 -9.45 -4.15
C ALA A 73 6.60 -10.83 -4.23
N GLY A 74 5.88 -11.80 -4.80
CA GLY A 74 6.35 -13.17 -4.96
C GLY A 74 5.21 -14.15 -5.29
N SER A 75 5.45 -15.41 -4.95
CA SER A 75 4.46 -16.47 -4.78
C SER A 75 3.51 -16.17 -3.62
N PRO A 76 2.29 -16.77 -3.58
CA PRO A 76 1.38 -16.59 -2.46
C PRO A 76 2.02 -16.98 -1.12
N GLU A 77 2.86 -18.01 -1.09
CA GLU A 77 3.59 -18.48 0.09
C GLU A 77 4.54 -17.40 0.62
N THR A 78 5.39 -16.85 -0.26
CA THR A 78 6.32 -15.76 0.08
C THR A 78 5.55 -14.53 0.58
N VAL A 79 4.45 -14.16 -0.08
CA VAL A 79 3.63 -13.01 0.34
C VAL A 79 3.01 -13.25 1.72
N VAL A 80 2.50 -14.45 2.01
CA VAL A 80 1.95 -14.78 3.34
C VAL A 80 3.01 -14.67 4.43
N GLU A 81 4.22 -15.19 4.19
CA GLU A 81 5.32 -15.10 5.14
C GLU A 81 5.68 -13.63 5.45
N LYS A 82 5.88 -12.82 4.41
CA LYS A 82 6.23 -11.40 4.57
C LYS A 82 5.10 -10.58 5.19
N MET A 83 3.85 -10.88 4.87
CA MET A 83 2.71 -10.25 5.53
C MET A 83 2.62 -10.64 7.00
N LYS A 84 2.91 -11.89 7.38
CA LYS A 84 2.96 -12.30 8.80
C LYS A 84 4.06 -11.58 9.56
N GLU A 85 5.25 -11.46 8.98
CA GLU A 85 6.35 -10.67 9.56
C GLU A 85 5.91 -9.22 9.78
N LEU A 86 5.27 -8.59 8.78
CA LEU A 86 4.77 -7.22 8.87
C LEU A 86 3.69 -7.05 9.95
N ILE A 87 2.67 -7.92 9.94
CA ILE A 87 1.52 -7.86 10.86
C ILE A 87 1.99 -7.99 12.30
N THR A 88 2.85 -8.98 12.58
CA THR A 88 3.33 -9.27 13.93
C THR A 88 4.38 -8.26 14.38
N GLY A 89 5.30 -7.88 13.49
CA GLY A 89 6.37 -6.93 13.79
C GLY A 89 5.87 -5.52 14.08
N LEU A 90 4.86 -5.05 13.34
CA LEU A 90 4.25 -3.74 13.57
C LEU A 90 3.08 -3.78 14.56
N LYS A 91 2.61 -4.99 14.93
CA LYS A 91 1.44 -5.21 15.79
C LYS A 91 0.22 -4.44 15.28
N VAL A 92 -0.18 -4.73 14.04
CA VAL A 92 -1.30 -4.06 13.34
C VAL A 92 -2.46 -5.02 13.08
N GLY A 93 -3.70 -4.51 13.23
CA GLY A 93 -4.94 -5.29 12.98
C GLY A 93 -5.56 -5.04 11.60
N ASN A 94 -5.30 -3.87 11.00
CA ASN A 94 -5.83 -3.48 9.69
C ASN A 94 -4.68 -3.21 8.72
N ILE A 95 -4.76 -3.78 7.52
CA ILE A 95 -3.81 -3.51 6.43
C ILE A 95 -4.56 -3.00 5.22
N PHE A 96 -4.09 -1.87 4.70
CA PHE A 96 -4.55 -1.32 3.44
C PHE A 96 -3.63 -1.77 2.31
N CYS A 97 -4.13 -2.64 1.44
CA CYS A 97 -3.36 -3.21 0.34
C CYS A 97 -3.55 -2.42 -0.95
N LEU A 98 -2.45 -1.98 -1.56
CA LEU A 98 -2.45 -1.47 -2.93
C LEU A 98 -2.03 -2.60 -3.89
N LEU A 99 -3.03 -3.30 -4.44
CA LEU A 99 -2.80 -4.49 -5.31
C LEU A 99 -2.59 -4.16 -6.79
N HIS A 100 -2.62 -2.87 -7.13
CA HIS A 100 -2.35 -2.33 -8.47
C HIS A 100 -1.32 -1.22 -8.35
N ILE A 101 -0.32 -1.19 -9.23
CA ILE A 101 0.74 -0.19 -9.17
C ILE A 101 1.20 0.22 -10.56
N GLY A 102 1.56 1.50 -10.72
CA GLY A 102 2.10 2.02 -11.97
C GLY A 102 1.17 1.84 -13.17
N ASN A 103 1.71 1.34 -14.27
CA ASN A 103 1.02 1.14 -15.54
C ASN A 103 0.46 -0.30 -15.71
N MET A 104 0.11 -0.99 -14.61
CA MET A 104 -0.47 -2.33 -14.70
C MET A 104 -1.73 -2.37 -15.56
N THR A 105 -1.83 -3.39 -16.42
CA THR A 105 -3.06 -3.66 -17.18
C THR A 105 -4.19 -4.13 -16.27
N ASN A 106 -5.43 -4.06 -16.75
CA ASN A 106 -6.59 -4.57 -16.02
C ASN A 106 -6.43 -6.06 -15.66
N GLU A 107 -5.91 -6.85 -16.59
CA GLU A 107 -5.69 -8.29 -16.42
C GLU A 107 -4.70 -8.57 -15.28
N LYS A 108 -3.53 -7.94 -15.29
CA LYS A 108 -2.51 -8.11 -14.23
C LYS A 108 -3.01 -7.65 -12.86
N THR A 109 -3.81 -6.59 -12.85
CA THR A 109 -4.46 -6.07 -11.64
C THR A 109 -5.47 -7.06 -11.07
N ARG A 110 -6.33 -7.62 -11.92
CA ARG A 110 -7.29 -8.64 -11.52
C ARG A 110 -6.59 -9.92 -11.05
N LEU A 111 -5.52 -10.33 -11.73
CA LEU A 111 -4.72 -11.50 -11.32
C LEU A 111 -4.13 -11.30 -9.92
N SER A 112 -3.47 -10.17 -9.67
CA SER A 112 -2.90 -9.82 -8.35
C SER A 112 -3.98 -9.83 -7.26
N SER A 113 -5.12 -9.17 -7.54
CA SER A 113 -6.24 -9.09 -6.60
C SER A 113 -6.87 -10.44 -6.29
N ARG A 114 -7.05 -11.28 -7.33
CA ARG A 114 -7.61 -12.62 -7.19
C ARG A 114 -6.69 -13.54 -6.38
N LEU A 115 -5.40 -13.60 -6.72
CA LEU A 115 -4.43 -14.41 -5.98
C LEU A 115 -4.34 -13.97 -4.51
N PHE A 116 -4.36 -12.66 -4.25
CA PHE A 116 -4.36 -12.18 -2.87
C PHE A 116 -5.62 -12.64 -2.11
N ALA A 117 -6.80 -12.48 -2.72
CA ALA A 117 -8.06 -12.85 -2.09
C ALA A 117 -8.22 -14.36 -1.87
N GLU A 118 -7.79 -15.18 -2.83
CA GLU A 118 -7.97 -16.64 -2.81
C GLU A 118 -6.87 -17.35 -2.01
N GLU A 119 -5.61 -16.94 -2.14
CA GLU A 119 -4.46 -17.72 -1.66
C GLU A 119 -3.74 -17.11 -0.46
N VAL A 120 -3.84 -15.80 -0.26
CA VAL A 120 -3.08 -15.07 0.77
C VAL A 120 -3.98 -14.68 1.93
N MET A 121 -5.05 -13.93 1.65
CA MET A 121 -5.95 -13.35 2.65
C MET A 121 -6.50 -14.39 3.64
N PRO A 122 -6.96 -15.60 3.23
CA PRO A 122 -7.49 -16.58 4.17
C PRO A 122 -6.45 -17.09 5.19
N LYS A 123 -5.16 -17.07 4.81
CA LYS A 123 -4.04 -17.51 5.68
C LYS A 123 -3.58 -16.41 6.66
N LEU A 124 -4.09 -15.19 6.51
CA LEU A 124 -3.78 -14.01 7.34
C LEU A 124 -4.96 -13.56 8.21
N GLN A 125 -6.16 -14.10 7.98
CA GLN A 125 -7.32 -13.79 8.81
C GLN A 125 -7.13 -14.32 10.24
N ASN A 126 -7.73 -13.62 11.21
CA ASN A 126 -7.73 -14.00 12.62
C ASN A 126 -6.34 -14.13 13.27
N MET A 127 -5.37 -13.31 12.84
CA MET A 127 -4.04 -13.26 13.49
C MET A 127 -4.05 -12.68 14.89
N TRP A 128 -5.08 -11.89 15.23
CA TRP A 128 -5.31 -11.29 16.55
C TRP A 128 -6.74 -11.57 16.99
N PRO A 129 -7.06 -12.77 17.50
CA PRO A 129 -8.41 -13.11 17.93
C PRO A 129 -8.96 -12.15 18.99
N GLU A 130 -8.08 -11.56 19.80
CA GLU A 130 -8.46 -10.57 20.80
C GLU A 130 -8.97 -9.23 20.22
N TRP A 131 -8.78 -9.00 18.91
CA TRP A 131 -9.18 -7.77 18.21
C TRP A 131 -10.33 -8.01 17.22
N GLU A 132 -10.97 -9.18 17.25
CA GLU A 132 -12.04 -9.55 16.31
C GLU A 132 -13.16 -8.49 16.25
N ASP A 133 -13.56 -7.96 17.41
CA ASP A 133 -14.62 -6.94 17.55
C ASP A 133 -14.06 -5.52 17.78
N ASP A 134 -12.78 -5.27 17.49
CA ASP A 134 -12.16 -3.97 17.72
C ASP A 134 -12.45 -2.95 16.62
N GLU A 135 -13.55 -2.23 16.77
CA GLU A 135 -13.99 -1.20 15.82
C GLU A 135 -13.40 0.20 16.09
N ARG A 136 -12.46 0.36 17.03
CA ARG A 136 -11.97 1.69 17.47
C ARG A 136 -11.47 2.61 16.34
N PHE A 137 -10.95 2.02 15.27
CA PHE A 137 -10.39 2.73 14.11
C PHE A 137 -11.19 2.49 12.83
N TRP A 138 -12.29 1.74 12.90
CA TRP A 138 -13.14 1.49 11.75
C TRP A 138 -14.00 2.71 11.45
N ILE A 139 -14.27 2.92 10.16
CA ILE A 139 -15.07 4.06 9.73
C ILE A 139 -16.54 3.70 9.93
N HIS A 140 -17.23 4.44 10.80
CA HIS A 140 -18.68 4.34 10.94
C HIS A 140 -19.37 5.32 10.00
N PRO A 141 -20.53 4.96 9.43
CA PRO A 141 -21.39 5.92 8.77
C PRO A 141 -21.72 7.10 9.71
N LEU A 142 -21.77 8.31 9.16
CA LEU A 142 -22.32 9.45 9.89
C LEU A 142 -23.78 9.16 10.23
N GLU A 143 -24.22 9.53 11.44
CA GLU A 143 -25.61 9.37 11.88
C GLU A 143 -26.59 10.02 10.89
N ASP A 144 -26.26 11.23 10.43
CA ASP A 144 -27.01 11.98 9.42
C ASP A 144 -26.39 11.85 8.02
N ARG A 145 -26.20 10.61 7.55
CA ARG A 145 -25.72 10.38 6.19
C ARG A 145 -26.69 11.02 5.18
N LEU A 146 -26.21 12.00 4.44
CA LEU A 146 -26.96 12.60 3.34
C LEU A 146 -27.15 11.56 2.24
N GLU A 147 -28.41 11.24 1.93
CA GLU A 147 -28.74 10.48 0.73
C GLU A 147 -28.51 11.36 -0.51
N PRO A 148 -27.86 10.84 -1.57
CA PRO A 148 -27.73 11.57 -2.82
C PRO A 148 -29.11 12.01 -3.32
N THR A 149 -29.26 13.29 -3.68
CA THR A 149 -30.52 13.85 -4.18
C THR A 149 -30.97 13.26 -5.51
N VAL A 150 -30.07 12.57 -6.21
CA VAL A 150 -30.32 11.86 -7.46
C VAL A 150 -29.85 10.41 -7.31
N PRO A 151 -30.74 9.41 -7.47
CA PRO A 151 -30.34 8.00 -7.41
C PRO A 151 -29.32 7.68 -8.51
N VAL A 152 -28.20 7.03 -8.14
CA VAL A 152 -27.12 6.61 -9.07
C VAL A 152 -27.67 5.83 -10.29
N ALA A 153 -28.78 5.10 -10.12
CA ALA A 153 -29.47 4.38 -11.20
C ALA A 153 -29.94 5.28 -12.37
N THR A 154 -30.16 6.58 -12.12
CA THR A 154 -30.59 7.53 -13.16
C THR A 154 -29.44 8.19 -13.91
N MET A 155 -28.19 8.06 -13.42
CA MET A 155 -27.01 8.64 -14.07
C MET A 155 -26.53 7.87 -15.32
N GLY A 156 -26.98 6.62 -15.51
CA GLY A 156 -26.62 5.79 -16.68
C GLY A 156 -27.66 5.74 -17.79
N ALA A 157 -28.77 6.49 -17.68
CA ALA A 157 -29.81 6.59 -18.71
C ALA A 157 -29.63 7.83 -19.62
N ALA A 158 -28.56 8.59 -19.40
CA ALA A 158 -28.21 9.77 -20.19
C ALA A 158 -26.92 9.52 -20.96
N GLU A 159 -26.94 8.53 -21.87
CA GLU A 159 -26.06 8.43 -23.06
C GLU A 159 -26.73 7.55 -24.12
#